data_AF-N6UW39-F1
#
_entry.id   AF-N6UW39-F1
#
_cell.length_a   1.000
_cell.length_b   1.000
_cell.length_c   1.000
_cell.angle_alpha   90.00
_cell.angle_beta   90.00
_cell.angle_gamma   90.00
#
_symmetry.space_group_name_H-M   'P 1'
#
loop_
_entity.id
_entity.type
_entity.pdbx_description
1 polymer ?
#
loop_
_entity_poly.entity_id
_entity_poly.type
_entity_poly.pdbx_seq_one_letter_code
_entity_poly.pdbx_strand_id
1 'polypeptide(L)'
;MEQDKKLQKVGRLDETKQTVKKISKVREQKIKQEEALQTLTEPDLAPETSLMRPPRPCPICGQRAQQNAYPFCSTRCRAIDLNRWLSGAYILPPPPQISDEEE
;
A
#
# COMPACT_ATOMS: atom_id res chain seq x y z
N MET A 1 62.57 -26.01 -25.94
CA MET A 1 61.79 -26.42 -24.75
C MET A 1 61.33 -25.23 -23.88
N GLU A 2 61.91 -24.02 -24.02
CA GLU A 2 61.61 -22.85 -23.15
C GLU A 2 60.66 -21.80 -23.79
N GLN A 3 60.10 -22.05 -24.97
CA GLN A 3 59.24 -21.09 -25.69
C GLN A 3 57.74 -21.37 -25.51
N ASP A 4 57.36 -22.61 -25.19
CA ASP A 4 55.96 -23.02 -25.05
C ASP A 4 55.30 -22.55 -23.74
N LYS A 5 56.08 -22.26 -22.69
CA LYS A 5 55.56 -21.70 -21.42
C LYS A 5 55.14 -20.22 -21.53
N LYS A 6 55.66 -19.48 -22.51
CA LYS A 6 55.39 -18.03 -22.64
C LYS A 6 54.05 -17.75 -23.33
N LEU A 7 53.60 -18.60 -24.25
CA LEU A 7 52.27 -18.48 -24.87
C LEU A 7 51.13 -18.84 -23.91
N GLN A 8 51.29 -19.86 -23.05
CA GLN A 8 50.24 -20.24 -22.09
C GLN A 8 49.97 -19.14 -21.03
N LYS A 9 50.97 -18.31 -20.69
CA LYS A 9 50.81 -17.21 -19.72
C LYS A 9 50.00 -16.04 -20.28
N VAL A 10 50.01 -15.82 -21.60
CA VAL A 10 49.24 -14.76 -22.27
C VAL A 10 47.76 -15.15 -22.40
N GLY A 11 47.46 -16.39 -22.85
CA GLY A 11 46.08 -16.88 -22.97
C GLY A 11 45.28 -16.86 -21.65
N ARG A 12 45.92 -17.21 -20.53
CA ARG A 12 45.29 -17.21 -19.20
C ARG A 12 45.02 -15.80 -18.64
N LEU A 13 45.85 -14.82 -19.00
CA LEU A 13 45.60 -13.42 -18.64
C LEU A 13 44.47 -12.81 -19.45
N ASP A 14 44.24 -13.29 -20.68
CA ASP A 14 43.18 -12.79 -21.53
C ASP A 14 41.82 -13.42 -21.18
N GLU A 15 41.79 -14.69 -20.78
CA GLU A 15 40.59 -15.33 -20.21
C GLU A 15 40.17 -14.70 -18.87
N THR A 16 41.12 -14.36 -18.00
CA THR A 16 40.82 -13.69 -16.72
C THR A 16 40.32 -12.26 -16.91
N LYS A 17 40.85 -11.50 -17.87
CA LYS A 17 40.29 -10.19 -18.24
C LYS A 17 38.90 -10.30 -18.84
N GLN A 18 38.65 -11.35 -19.64
CA GLN A 18 37.37 -11.54 -20.30
C GLN A 18 36.28 -11.99 -19.32
N THR A 19 36.61 -12.77 -18.30
CA THR A 19 35.68 -13.11 -17.21
C THR A 19 35.38 -11.90 -16.32
N VAL A 20 36.37 -11.08 -15.98
CA VAL A 20 36.16 -9.83 -15.22
C VAL A 20 35.25 -8.86 -15.98
N LYS A 21 35.46 -8.69 -17.30
CA LYS A 21 34.62 -7.83 -18.15
C LYS A 21 33.19 -8.36 -18.33
N LYS A 22 33.00 -9.68 -18.31
CA LYS A 22 31.66 -10.29 -18.27
C LYS A 22 30.97 -10.03 -16.94
N ILE A 23 31.67 -10.17 -15.82
CA ILE A 23 31.12 -9.93 -14.47
C ILE A 23 30.73 -8.46 -14.29
N SER A 24 31.56 -7.51 -14.74
CA SER A 24 31.23 -6.08 -14.64
C SER A 24 30.00 -5.72 -15.48
N LYS A 25 29.90 -6.26 -16.71
CA LYS A 25 28.76 -6.04 -17.59
C LYS A 25 27.46 -6.64 -17.04
N VAL A 26 27.53 -7.82 -16.43
CA VAL A 26 26.39 -8.44 -15.73
C VAL A 26 25.97 -7.62 -14.51
N ARG A 27 26.92 -7.05 -13.76
CA ARG A 27 26.62 -6.14 -12.62
C ARG A 27 25.97 -4.84 -13.08
N GLU A 28 26.48 -4.21 -14.13
CA GLU A 28 25.89 -3.00 -14.73
C GLU A 28 24.47 -3.26 -15.26
N GLN A 29 24.25 -4.43 -15.88
CA GLN A 29 22.92 -4.84 -16.33
C GLN A 29 21.97 -5.11 -15.17
N LYS A 30 22.45 -5.73 -14.09
CA LYS A 30 21.65 -5.98 -12.89
C LYS A 30 21.27 -4.68 -12.16
N ILE A 31 22.18 -3.73 -12.05
CA ILE A 31 21.91 -2.39 -11.46
C ILE A 31 20.81 -1.69 -12.26
N LYS A 32 20.88 -1.69 -13.60
CA LYS A 32 19.84 -1.09 -14.47
C LYS A 32 18.49 -1.80 -14.37
N GLN A 33 18.49 -3.11 -14.18
CA GLN A 33 17.25 -3.89 -14.01
C GLN A 33 16.61 -3.65 -12.63
N GLU A 34 17.42 -3.47 -11.59
CA GLU A 34 16.96 -3.25 -10.21
C GLU A 34 16.40 -1.82 -10.04
N GLU A 35 17.05 -0.82 -10.66
CA GLU A 35 16.59 0.58 -10.68
C GLU A 35 15.26 0.76 -11.44
N ALA A 36 15.03 -0.04 -12.49
CA ALA A 36 13.76 -0.08 -13.22
C ALA A 36 12.62 -0.72 -12.40
N LEU A 37 12.93 -1.57 -11.41
CA LEU A 37 11.94 -2.17 -10.51
C LEU A 37 11.71 -1.33 -9.25
N GLN A 38 12.71 -0.56 -8.80
CA GLN A 38 12.61 0.37 -7.67
C GLN A 38 11.77 1.62 -7.95
N THR A 39 11.45 1.91 -9.21
CA THR A 39 10.55 3.01 -9.59
C THR A 39 9.06 2.64 -9.56
N LEU A 40 8.71 1.45 -9.05
CA LEU A 40 7.32 1.05 -8.73
C LEU A 40 7.00 1.08 -7.22
N THR A 41 7.89 1.66 -6.42
CA THR A 41 7.72 1.97 -4.99
C THR A 41 8.27 3.38 -4.83
N GLU A 42 7.53 4.47 -4.62
CA GLU A 42 6.26 4.69 -3.96
C GLU A 42 5.66 5.97 -4.57
N PRO A 43 4.42 5.96 -5.08
CA PRO A 43 3.59 7.15 -5.01
C PRO A 43 2.68 6.97 -3.80
N ASP A 44 3.01 7.72 -2.76
CA ASP A 44 2.11 8.25 -1.73
C ASP A 44 1.01 7.30 -1.22
N LEU A 45 1.11 6.93 0.06
CA LEU A 45 0.07 6.24 0.83
C LEU A 45 -1.20 7.13 0.96
N ALA A 46 -1.86 7.43 -0.15
CA ALA A 46 -3.27 7.75 -0.17
C ALA A 46 -4.02 6.42 -0.11
N PRO A 47 -4.84 6.16 0.92
CA PRO A 47 -5.70 4.98 0.91
C PRO A 47 -6.73 5.13 -0.21
N GLU A 48 -6.44 4.56 -1.38
CA GLU A 48 -7.33 4.56 -2.56
C GLU A 48 -8.68 3.87 -2.32
N THR A 49 -8.93 3.26 -1.16
CA THR A 49 -10.08 2.37 -0.96
C THR A 49 -11.37 3.05 -0.48
N SER A 50 -11.53 4.37 -0.63
CA SER A 50 -12.75 5.08 -0.21
C SER A 50 -13.41 5.97 -1.29
N LEU A 51 -12.85 6.10 -2.49
CA LEU A 51 -13.31 7.11 -3.47
C LEU A 51 -14.68 6.86 -4.13
N MET A 52 -15.36 5.74 -3.85
CA MET A 52 -16.66 5.46 -4.47
C MET A 52 -17.87 6.00 -3.69
N ARG A 53 -17.69 6.56 -2.48
CA ARG A 53 -18.83 7.01 -1.66
C ARG A 53 -18.86 8.54 -1.53
N PRO A 54 -19.99 9.20 -1.88
CA PRO A 54 -20.09 10.66 -1.78
C PRO A 54 -19.85 11.13 -0.33
N PRO A 55 -19.19 12.30 -0.15
CA PRO A 55 -18.89 12.83 1.18
C PRO A 55 -20.19 13.21 1.89
N ARG A 56 -20.49 12.51 2.98
CA ARG A 56 -21.61 12.79 3.87
C ARG A 56 -21.11 13.63 5.05
N PRO A 57 -21.96 14.47 5.69
CA PRO A 57 -21.59 15.11 6.94
C PRO A 57 -21.41 14.05 8.05
N CYS A 58 -20.47 14.29 8.95
CA CYS A 58 -20.19 13.44 10.09
C CYS A 58 -21.44 13.34 10.98
N PRO A 59 -21.92 12.13 11.33
CA PRO A 59 -23.13 11.97 12.13
C PRO A 59 -22.97 12.46 13.58
N ILE A 60 -21.73 12.67 14.04
CA ILE A 60 -21.43 13.10 15.42
C ILE A 60 -21.32 14.63 15.55
N CYS A 61 -20.79 15.32 14.54
CA CYS A 61 -20.50 16.76 14.63
C CYS A 61 -20.89 17.59 13.40
N GLY A 62 -21.37 16.96 12.32
CA GLY A 62 -21.80 17.63 11.09
C GLY A 62 -20.67 18.08 10.14
N GLN A 63 -19.40 17.99 10.54
CA GLN A 63 -18.27 18.35 9.68
C GLN A 63 -18.12 17.40 8.48
N ARG A 64 -17.46 17.84 7.40
CA ARG A 64 -17.19 16.98 6.23
C ARG A 64 -16.41 15.72 6.64
N ALA A 65 -16.88 14.55 6.22
CA ALA A 65 -16.17 13.30 6.44
C ALA A 65 -14.80 13.30 5.75
N GLN A 66 -13.80 12.75 6.43
CA GLN A 66 -12.45 12.56 5.89
C GLN A 66 -12.37 11.18 5.26
N GLN A 67 -11.60 11.02 4.18
CA GLN A 67 -11.50 9.74 3.46
C GLN A 67 -10.93 8.63 4.35
N ASN A 68 -9.93 8.94 5.19
CA ASN A 68 -9.35 7.97 6.13
C ASN A 68 -10.26 7.58 7.29
N ALA A 69 -11.27 8.40 7.61
CA ALA A 69 -12.14 8.24 8.76
C ALA A 69 -13.61 8.04 8.39
N TYR A 70 -13.93 7.91 7.10
CA TYR A 70 -15.29 7.80 6.58
C TYR A 70 -16.10 6.73 7.35
N PRO A 71 -17.35 7.01 7.78
CA PRO A 71 -18.20 8.19 7.52
C PRO A 71 -17.98 9.40 8.46
N PHE A 72 -16.92 9.41 9.26
CA PHE A 72 -16.65 10.44 10.25
C PHE A 72 -15.63 11.47 9.77
N CYS A 73 -15.54 12.61 10.46
CA CYS A 73 -14.50 13.61 10.20
C CYS A 73 -13.14 13.26 10.84
N SER A 74 -13.10 12.33 11.81
CA SER A 74 -11.88 11.98 12.56
C SER A 74 -12.03 10.69 13.36
N THR A 75 -10.90 10.11 13.80
CA THR A 75 -10.86 8.97 14.75
C THR A 75 -11.56 9.29 16.07
N ARG A 76 -11.50 10.55 16.54
CA ARG A 76 -12.20 10.98 17.76
C ARG A 76 -13.71 10.82 17.63
N CYS A 77 -14.29 11.26 16.51
CA CYS A 77 -15.74 11.11 16.29
C CYS A 77 -16.16 9.64 16.17
N ARG A 78 -15.33 8.80 15.56
CA ARG A 78 -15.55 7.34 15.53
C ARG A 78 -15.61 6.73 16.94
N ALA A 79 -14.68 7.12 17.82
CA ALA A 79 -14.66 6.63 19.19
C ALA A 79 -15.88 7.10 20.02
N ILE A 80 -16.32 8.35 19.81
CA ILE A 80 -17.53 8.88 20.47
C ILE A 80 -18.77 8.12 20.01
N ASP A 81 -18.90 7.87 18.71
CA ASP A 81 -20.00 7.07 18.17
C ASP A 81 -20.02 5.68 18.82
N LEU A 82 -18.87 5.00 18.83
CA LEU A 82 -18.71 3.70 19.48
C LEU A 82 -19.16 3.73 20.95
N ASN A 83 -18.79 4.76 21.71
CA ASN A 83 -19.25 4.89 23.09
C ASN A 83 -20.77 5.05 23.19
N ARG A 84 -21.42 5.79 22.28
CA ARG A 84 -22.88 5.92 22.24
C ARG A 84 -23.56 4.57 21.99
N TRP A 85 -22.99 3.74 21.11
CA TRP A 85 -23.44 2.37 20.90
C TRP A 85 -23.33 1.53 22.18
N LEU A 86 -22.14 1.52 22.80
CA LEU A 86 -21.89 0.73 24.01
C LEU A 86 -22.71 1.20 25.22
N SER A 87 -23.09 2.47 25.25
CA SER A 87 -23.93 3.05 26.32
C SER A 87 -25.43 2.84 26.07
N GLY A 88 -25.84 2.24 24.96
CA GLY A 88 -27.26 2.04 24.61
C GLY A 88 -28.00 3.33 24.24
N ALA A 89 -27.29 4.37 23.78
CA ALA A 89 -27.90 5.67 23.46
C ALA A 89 -28.74 5.65 22.18
N TYR A 90 -28.59 4.63 21.33
CA TYR A 90 -29.37 4.44 20.12
C TYR A 90 -30.60 3.57 20.41
N ILE A 91 -31.79 4.17 20.29
CA ILE A 91 -33.08 3.53 20.58
C ILE A 91 -33.89 3.46 19.29
N LEU A 92 -34.44 2.28 18.98
CA LEU A 92 -35.37 2.11 17.87
C LEU A 92 -36.79 2.42 18.37
N PRO A 93 -37.57 3.27 17.68
CA PRO A 93 -38.94 3.56 18.10
C PRO A 93 -39.79 2.27 18.08
N PRO A 94 -40.77 2.13 18.98
CA PRO A 94 -41.69 1.01 18.93
C PRO A 94 -42.51 1.04 17.63
N PRO A 95 -42.95 -0.13 17.12
CA PRO A 95 -43.85 -0.18 15.99
C PRO A 95 -45.14 0.59 16.31
N PRO A 96 -45.84 1.14 15.30
CA PRO A 96 -47.14 1.77 15.53
C PRO A 96 -48.09 0.74 16.16
N GLN A 97 -48.82 1.15 17.20
CA GLN A 97 -49.87 0.33 17.80
C GLN A 97 -50.97 0.13 16.76
N ILE A 98 -51.01 -1.05 16.17
CA ILE A 98 -52.14 -1.50 15.36
C ILE A 98 -53.17 -1.96 16.39
N SER A 99 -54.26 -1.21 16.52
CA SER A 99 -55.40 -1.61 17.33
C SER A 99 -56.11 -2.74 16.58
N ASP A 100 -55.92 -3.97 17.04
CA ASP A 100 -56.68 -5.13 16.58
C ASP A 100 -58.12 -5.02 17.13
N GLU A 101 -58.90 -4.11 16.56
CA GLU A 101 -60.35 -3.96 16.74
C GLU A 101 -61.05 -4.59 15.51
N GLU A 102 -60.90 -5.89 15.32
CA GLU A 102 -61.80 -6.68 14.46
C GLU A 102 -62.24 -7.91 15.25
N GLU A 103 -63.44 -7.82 15.82
CA GLU A 103 -64.26 -8.92 16.36
C GLU A 103 -65.03 -9.61 15.22
#